data_AF-A0A351J1D0-F1
#
_entry.id   AF-A0A351J1D0-F1
#
_cell.length_a   1.000
_cell.length_b   1.000
_cell.length_c   1.000
_cell.angle_alpha   90.00
_cell.angle_beta   90.00
_cell.angle_gamma   90.00
#
_symmetry.space_group_name_H-M   'P 1'
#
loop_
_entity.id
_entity.type
_entity.pdbx_description
1 polymer ?
#
loop_
_entity_poly.entity_id
_entity_poly.type
_entity_poly.pdbx_seq_one_letter_code
_entity_poly.pdbx_strand_id
1 'polypeptide(L)'
;MVQCRPVSNREVKMKRPIACLLLMVCLFNFTACWNPIGFILHPLGGDHGFQDQNVDPLKDKKKEETKKPVTQAEMDAFVDNAMATMSLEQKAGQLFLAICPEDNPDYYANEFQVGGYILQERDFASNILSETQDVIKTYRSHVKIPMIIAVEEEGGDVVQFSPYKAYCSSPFPSARELLSGGLEAVAEDAVSKAKIIKELGINVNLAPLCDVSAVGSELYDRAAGLDTEGTSSYVAEVVKSYQNNGIDAVLKYLPGYANNMISNQTLSTDTRSLQELEAVDIPIYTAGIDAGARCIMMSHLIVPSLDKNKPVSLSKAAYTYV
;
A
#
# COMPACT_ATOMS: atom_id res chain seq x y z
N MET A 1 15.65 2.48 -1.84
CA MET A 1 15.05 3.20 -0.71
C MET A 1 16.12 3.33 0.36
N VAL A 2 16.49 4.54 0.80
CA VAL A 2 17.47 4.70 1.88
C VAL A 2 16.80 4.35 3.19
N GLN A 3 17.17 3.20 3.75
CA GLN A 3 16.72 2.78 5.07
C GLN A 3 17.45 3.65 6.11
N CYS A 4 16.80 4.70 6.61
CA CYS A 4 17.30 5.44 7.76
C CYS A 4 17.12 4.57 9.02
N ARG A 5 18.12 3.74 9.33
CA ARG A 5 18.25 3.18 10.68
C ARG A 5 18.81 4.25 11.63
N PRO A 6 18.35 4.31 12.89
CA PRO A 6 18.92 5.20 13.89
C PRO A 6 20.37 4.79 14.17
N VAL A 7 21.28 5.75 14.03
CA VAL A 7 22.69 5.58 14.38
C VAL A 7 22.78 5.45 15.91
N SER A 8 23.31 4.32 16.38
CA SER A 8 23.57 4.10 17.79
C SER A 8 24.66 5.05 18.32
N ASN A 9 24.41 5.55 19.53
CA ASN A 9 25.24 6.51 20.26
C ASN A 9 26.74 6.18 20.20
N ARG A 10 27.53 7.12 19.65
CA ARG A 10 28.92 7.33 20.05
C ARG A 10 29.08 8.71 20.67
N GLU A 11 29.54 8.70 21.91
CA GLU A 11 29.72 9.82 22.81
C GLU A 11 30.53 10.96 22.19
N VAL A 12 30.00 12.19 22.26
CA VAL A 12 30.81 13.41 22.23
C VAL A 12 30.44 14.24 23.45
N LYS A 13 31.34 14.23 24.43
CA LYS A 13 31.33 15.11 25.61
C LYS A 13 31.40 16.57 25.18
N MET A 14 30.49 17.42 25.66
CA MET A 14 30.84 18.80 26.03
C MET A 14 29.84 19.42 27.04
N LYS A 15 30.35 19.54 28.27
CA LYS A 15 30.17 20.58 29.31
C LYS A 15 28.80 21.29 29.46
N ARG A 16 28.16 21.04 30.61
CA ARG A 16 27.13 21.88 31.26
C ARG A 16 27.70 23.23 31.73
N PRO A 17 26.84 24.25 31.93
CA PRO A 17 26.40 24.60 33.29
C PRO A 17 24.86 24.74 33.39
N ILE A 18 24.21 24.08 34.35
CA ILE A 18 23.70 24.63 35.63
C ILE A 18 22.70 25.80 35.47
N ALA A 19 21.41 25.51 35.70
CA ALA A 19 20.54 26.33 36.55
C ALA A 19 19.23 25.59 36.93
N CYS A 20 19.06 25.42 38.25
CA CYS A 20 17.84 25.41 39.09
C CYS A 20 16.66 24.47 38.76
N LEU A 21 16.43 23.42 39.59
CA LEU A 21 15.54 23.36 40.79
C LEU A 21 14.05 23.24 40.40
N LEU A 22 13.16 22.40 40.93
CA LEU A 22 13.11 21.38 41.99
C LEU A 22 11.73 20.67 41.95
N LEU A 23 11.68 19.39 42.38
CA LEU A 23 10.65 18.71 43.23
C LEU A 23 9.19 18.63 42.75
N MET A 24 8.38 17.57 42.92
CA MET A 24 8.25 16.47 43.89
C MET A 24 7.46 15.34 43.18
N VAL A 25 7.90 14.08 43.14
CA VAL A 25 7.54 12.95 44.04
C VAL A 25 6.04 12.85 44.42
N CYS A 26 5.37 11.80 43.95
CA CYS A 26 4.73 10.80 44.82
C CYS A 26 4.25 9.57 44.03
N LEU A 27 4.55 8.40 44.60
CA LEU A 27 4.29 7.04 44.14
C LEU A 27 2.94 6.49 44.68
N PHE A 28 2.53 5.35 44.10
CA PHE A 28 1.64 4.30 44.64
C PHE A 28 0.13 4.65 44.69
N ASN A 29 -0.84 3.76 44.41
CA ASN A 29 -0.90 2.30 44.54
C ASN A 29 -2.02 1.69 43.67
N PHE A 30 -1.85 0.40 43.38
CA PHE A 30 -2.85 -0.59 42.99
C PHE A 30 -4.07 -0.64 43.93
N THR A 31 -5.25 -1.00 43.41
CA THR A 31 -6.07 -2.14 43.89
C THR A 31 -7.20 -2.48 42.91
N ALA A 32 -7.29 -3.76 42.58
CA ALA A 32 -8.45 -4.42 42.00
C ALA A 32 -9.51 -4.69 43.08
N CYS A 33 -10.78 -4.83 42.71
CA CYS A 33 -11.70 -5.75 43.37
C CYS A 33 -12.89 -6.12 42.47
N TRP A 34 -13.09 -7.42 42.38
CA TRP A 34 -14.10 -8.20 41.68
C TRP A 34 -15.18 -8.58 42.71
N ASN A 35 -16.47 -8.60 42.38
CA ASN A 35 -17.31 -9.78 42.66
C ASN A 35 -18.69 -9.76 41.96
N PRO A 36 -19.24 -10.95 41.63
CA PRO A 36 -20.52 -11.17 40.93
C PRO A 36 -21.65 -11.64 41.89
N ILE A 37 -22.71 -12.24 41.35
CA ILE A 37 -23.91 -12.92 41.96
C ILE A 37 -25.20 -12.10 41.76
N GLY A 38 -26.36 -12.62 41.31
CA GLY A 38 -26.79 -14.01 41.29
C GLY A 38 -27.98 -14.31 40.36
N PHE A 39 -28.11 -15.61 40.09
CA PHE A 39 -29.21 -16.32 39.45
C PHE A 39 -30.48 -16.30 40.32
N ILE A 40 -31.65 -16.17 39.68
CA ILE A 40 -32.94 -16.66 40.21
C ILE A 40 -33.64 -17.46 39.10
N LEU A 41 -34.06 -18.67 39.45
CA LEU A 41 -34.86 -19.62 38.65
C LEU A 41 -36.30 -19.70 39.18
N HIS A 42 -37.23 -19.96 38.24
CA HIS A 42 -38.56 -20.62 38.30
C HIS A 42 -39.74 -19.76 37.78
N PRO A 43 -40.83 -20.36 37.23
CA PRO A 43 -41.00 -21.65 36.53
C PRO A 43 -41.68 -21.50 35.14
N LEU A 44 -41.68 -22.62 34.41
CA LEU A 44 -42.35 -22.87 33.13
C LEU A 44 -43.89 -22.83 33.23
N GLY A 45 -44.54 -22.31 32.18
CA GLY A 45 -45.93 -22.63 31.86
C GLY A 45 -46.56 -21.68 30.85
N GLY A 46 -46.89 -22.18 29.64
CA GLY A 46 -48.03 -21.68 28.87
C GLY A 46 -47.75 -21.07 27.49
N ASP A 47 -47.77 -21.97 26.51
CA ASP A 47 -48.50 -21.86 25.24
C ASP A 47 -47.97 -21.01 24.07
N HIS A 48 -48.23 -21.57 22.89
CA HIS A 48 -47.54 -21.40 21.63
C HIS A 48 -47.86 -20.08 20.89
N GLY A 49 -46.81 -19.42 20.41
CA GLY A 49 -46.90 -18.31 19.45
C GLY A 49 -45.56 -18.11 18.74
N PHE A 50 -45.24 -18.98 17.77
CA PHE A 50 -44.09 -18.80 16.89
C PHE A 50 -44.43 -17.68 15.88
N GLN A 51 -44.11 -16.43 16.24
CA GLN A 51 -44.00 -15.35 15.26
C GLN A 51 -42.60 -15.37 14.67
N ASP A 52 -42.52 -15.79 13.42
CA ASP A 52 -41.34 -15.71 12.57
C ASP A 52 -40.94 -14.25 12.37
N GLN A 53 -39.98 -13.77 13.16
CA GLN A 53 -39.26 -12.52 12.88
C GLN A 53 -38.00 -12.85 12.07
N ASN A 54 -38.20 -13.34 10.85
CA ASN A 54 -37.24 -13.19 9.77
C ASN A 54 -37.09 -11.70 9.41
N VAL A 55 -36.37 -10.95 10.25
CA VAL A 55 -35.82 -9.65 9.86
C VAL A 55 -34.58 -9.94 9.02
N ASP A 56 -34.80 -10.01 7.71
CA ASP A 56 -33.75 -10.06 6.70
C ASP A 56 -32.81 -8.84 6.88
N PRO A 57 -31.54 -9.03 7.30
CA PRO A 57 -30.60 -7.93 7.52
C PRO A 57 -30.19 -7.20 6.23
N LEU A 58 -30.64 -7.66 5.06
CA LEU A 58 -30.25 -7.14 3.75
C LEU A 58 -31.25 -6.14 3.15
N LYS A 59 -32.29 -5.71 3.88
CA LYS A 59 -33.27 -4.73 3.36
C LYS A 59 -32.92 -3.25 3.53
N ASP A 60 -31.83 -2.92 4.22
CA ASP A 60 -31.31 -1.55 4.23
C ASP A 60 -30.27 -1.35 3.13
N LYS A 61 -30.73 -1.41 1.87
CA LYS A 61 -29.99 -0.77 0.78
C LYS A 61 -30.06 0.73 0.98
N LYS A 62 -29.14 1.29 1.78
CA LYS A 62 -28.75 2.69 1.61
C LYS A 62 -28.36 2.85 0.14
N LYS A 63 -29.16 3.63 -0.61
CA LYS A 63 -28.73 4.13 -1.92
C LYS A 63 -27.38 4.79 -1.70
N GLU A 64 -26.32 4.19 -2.22
CA GLU A 64 -25.07 4.91 -2.47
C GLU A 64 -25.46 6.11 -3.33
N GLU A 65 -25.46 7.30 -2.73
CA GLU A 65 -25.50 8.53 -3.51
C GLU A 65 -24.28 8.50 -4.41
N THR A 66 -24.51 8.31 -5.70
CA THR A 66 -23.49 8.44 -6.73
C THR A 66 -23.00 9.88 -6.69
N LYS A 67 -21.92 10.12 -5.93
CA LYS A 67 -21.22 11.40 -5.93
C LYS A 67 -20.86 11.72 -7.39
N LYS A 68 -21.28 12.90 -7.84
CA LYS A 68 -20.93 13.41 -9.16
C LYS A 68 -19.40 13.36 -9.33
N PRO A 69 -18.87 12.99 -10.51
CA PRO A 69 -17.43 13.02 -10.76
C PRO A 69 -16.88 14.43 -10.49
N VAL A 70 -15.76 14.50 -9.78
CA VAL A 70 -15.03 15.76 -9.54
C VAL A 70 -14.55 16.29 -10.89
N THR A 71 -14.81 17.56 -11.16
CA THR A 71 -14.39 18.22 -12.39
C THR A 71 -12.90 18.59 -12.34
N GLN A 72 -12.26 18.74 -13.49
CA GLN A 72 -10.86 19.18 -13.56
C GLN A 72 -10.66 20.53 -12.84
N ALA A 73 -11.60 21.48 -13.01
CA ALA A 73 -11.52 22.78 -12.36
C ALA A 73 -11.61 22.69 -10.82
N GLU A 74 -12.41 21.77 -10.28
CA GLU A 74 -12.46 21.54 -8.83
C GLU A 74 -11.15 20.92 -8.32
N MET A 75 -10.54 20.02 -9.10
CA MET A 75 -9.25 19.42 -8.78
C MET A 75 -8.12 20.46 -8.83
N ASP A 76 -8.08 21.31 -9.86
CA ASP A 76 -7.11 22.40 -9.99
C ASP A 76 -7.25 23.40 -8.84
N ALA A 77 -8.48 23.80 -8.49
CA ALA A 77 -8.73 24.69 -7.37
C ALA A 77 -8.31 24.08 -6.02
N PHE A 78 -8.50 22.77 -5.83
CA PHE A 78 -8.00 22.06 -4.66
C PHE A 78 -6.48 22.09 -4.59
N VAL A 79 -5.80 21.78 -5.70
CA VAL A 79 -4.34 21.78 -5.80
C VAL A 79 -3.78 23.17 -5.54
N ASP A 80 -4.32 24.20 -6.17
CA ASP A 80 -3.88 25.59 -5.99
C ASP A 80 -4.01 26.02 -4.53
N ASN A 81 -5.14 25.72 -3.89
CA ASN A 81 -5.36 26.03 -2.48
C ASN A 81 -4.40 25.25 -1.57
N ALA A 82 -4.19 23.95 -1.81
CA ALA A 82 -3.23 23.15 -1.07
C ALA A 82 -1.80 23.72 -1.21
N MET A 83 -1.38 24.05 -2.42
CA MET A 83 -0.05 24.62 -2.70
C MET A 83 0.14 26.01 -2.11
N ALA A 84 -0.91 26.82 -2.03
CA ALA A 84 -0.86 28.15 -1.41
C ALA A 84 -0.78 28.09 0.13
N THR A 85 -1.35 27.06 0.76
CA THR A 85 -1.52 27.00 2.22
C THR A 85 -0.49 26.12 2.93
N MET A 86 0.16 25.19 2.24
CA MET A 86 1.22 24.35 2.83
C MET A 86 2.52 25.13 3.06
N SER A 87 3.17 24.86 4.20
CA SER A 87 4.57 25.25 4.44
C SER A 87 5.52 24.50 3.49
N LEU A 88 6.79 24.92 3.43
CA LEU A 88 7.79 24.21 2.61
C LEU A 88 8.01 22.77 3.11
N GLU A 89 8.01 22.57 4.43
CA GLU A 89 8.15 21.27 5.08
C GLU A 89 6.96 20.36 4.75
N GLN A 90 5.73 20.91 4.73
CA GLN A 90 4.53 20.15 4.34
C GLN A 90 4.56 19.78 2.85
N LYS A 91 4.99 20.71 1.98
CA LYS A 91 5.20 20.42 0.55
C LYS A 91 6.25 19.32 0.36
N ALA A 92 7.34 19.35 1.12
CA ALA A 92 8.33 18.29 1.11
C ALA A 92 7.74 16.97 1.63
N GLY A 93 6.95 17.01 2.71
CA GLY A 93 6.25 15.85 3.27
C GLY A 93 5.36 15.14 2.24
N GLN A 94 4.65 15.88 1.40
CA GLN A 94 3.83 15.33 0.32
C GLN A 94 4.62 14.54 -0.75
N LEU A 95 5.96 14.69 -0.81
CA LEU A 95 6.82 13.90 -1.69
C LEU A 95 7.20 12.52 -1.10
N PHE A 96 6.86 12.26 0.17
CA PHE A 96 7.20 11.02 0.85
C PHE A 96 5.98 10.11 1.01
N LEU A 97 6.14 8.89 0.50
CA LEU A 97 5.34 7.73 0.86
C LEU A 97 6.18 6.88 1.82
N ALA A 98 5.93 7.01 3.13
CA ALA A 98 6.76 6.39 4.16
C ALA A 98 6.27 4.99 4.51
N ILE A 99 7.16 4.07 4.89
CA ILE A 99 6.72 2.86 5.59
C ILE A 99 6.10 3.31 6.92
N CYS A 100 4.90 2.83 7.23
CA CYS A 100 4.21 3.13 8.47
C CYS A 100 5.14 2.86 9.67
N PRO A 101 5.45 3.82 10.55
CA PRO A 101 6.33 3.59 11.69
C PRO A 101 5.73 2.56 12.67
N GLU A 102 6.57 1.67 13.20
CA GLU A 102 6.15 0.78 14.29
C GLU A 102 5.89 1.56 15.58
N ASP A 103 6.83 2.44 15.94
CA ASP A 103 6.71 3.32 17.08
C ASP A 103 6.17 4.68 16.63
N ASN A 104 5.13 5.16 17.31
CA ASN A 104 4.49 6.45 17.04
C ASN A 104 4.05 6.61 15.56
N PRO A 105 3.12 5.76 15.08
CA PRO A 105 2.72 5.72 13.67
C PRO A 105 2.10 7.04 13.19
N ASP A 106 1.61 7.89 14.10
CA ASP A 106 1.06 9.21 13.76
C ASP A 106 2.13 10.29 13.56
N TYR A 107 3.39 10.03 13.89
CA TYR A 107 4.46 11.05 13.90
C TYR A 107 4.62 11.75 12.56
N TYR A 108 4.82 11.00 11.47
CA TYR A 108 5.07 11.62 10.17
C TYR A 108 3.82 12.30 9.60
N ALA A 109 2.64 11.74 9.85
CA ALA A 109 1.36 12.35 9.51
C ALA A 109 1.19 13.71 10.22
N ASN A 110 1.37 13.76 11.54
CA ASN A 110 1.21 14.97 12.34
C ASN A 110 2.28 16.03 12.03
N GLU A 111 3.55 15.66 12.11
CA GLU A 111 4.66 16.63 12.04
C GLU A 111 4.93 17.12 10.61
N PHE A 112 4.96 16.20 9.65
CA PHE A 112 5.39 16.53 8.28
C PHE A 112 4.26 16.54 7.27
N GLN A 113 3.05 16.12 7.67
CA GLN A 113 1.91 15.98 6.74
C GLN A 113 2.35 15.16 5.51
N VAL A 114 2.88 13.96 5.74
CA VAL A 114 3.40 13.12 4.64
C VAL A 114 2.33 12.78 3.61
N GLY A 115 2.77 12.57 2.37
CA GLY A 115 1.88 12.21 1.26
C GLY A 115 1.18 10.87 1.48
N GLY A 116 1.80 9.95 2.22
CA GLY A 116 1.16 8.69 2.55
C GLY A 116 1.98 7.71 3.37
N TYR A 117 1.34 6.57 3.64
CA TYR A 117 1.96 5.39 4.24
C TYR A 117 1.89 4.14 3.37
N ILE A 118 2.93 3.32 3.45
CA ILE A 118 2.96 1.92 2.99
C ILE A 118 2.75 1.05 4.23
N LEU A 119 1.69 0.24 4.19
CA LEU A 119 1.40 -0.77 5.20
C LEU A 119 2.11 -2.07 4.85
N GLN A 120 2.59 -2.75 5.87
CA GLN A 120 3.27 -4.04 5.80
C GLN A 120 2.49 -5.09 6.59
N GLU A 121 2.88 -6.36 6.47
CA GLU A 121 2.24 -7.51 7.13
C GLU A 121 1.91 -7.24 8.61
N ARG A 122 2.87 -6.67 9.35
CA ARG A 122 2.69 -6.33 10.78
C ARG A 122 1.55 -5.34 11.07
N ASP A 123 1.16 -4.48 10.12
CA ASP A 123 0.03 -3.55 10.28
C ASP A 123 -1.33 -4.28 10.25
N PHE A 124 -1.34 -5.56 9.84
CA PHE A 124 -2.51 -6.44 9.79
C PHE A 124 -2.47 -7.53 10.88
N ALA A 125 -1.45 -7.52 11.75
CA ALA A 125 -1.21 -8.57 12.72
C ALA A 125 -2.29 -8.71 13.81
N SER A 126 -3.13 -7.69 14.02
CA SER A 126 -4.30 -7.83 14.90
C SER A 126 -5.29 -8.86 14.38
N ASN A 127 -5.30 -9.09 13.05
CA ASN A 127 -6.23 -9.99 12.39
C ASN A 127 -7.69 -9.66 12.75
N ILE A 128 -8.01 -8.36 12.84
CA ILE A 128 -9.34 -7.83 13.15
C ILE A 128 -9.61 -6.65 12.20
N LEU A 129 -10.58 -6.81 11.30
CA LEU A 129 -10.91 -5.82 10.26
C LEU A 129 -11.17 -4.42 10.81
N SER A 130 -12.00 -4.31 11.86
CA SER A 130 -12.38 -3.01 12.43
C SER A 130 -11.20 -2.27 13.06
N GLU A 131 -10.27 -2.99 13.68
CA GLU A 131 -9.08 -2.37 14.28
C GLU A 131 -8.17 -1.80 13.20
N THR A 132 -7.92 -2.54 12.11
CA THR A 132 -7.14 -2.02 10.98
C THR A 132 -7.81 -0.80 10.35
N GLN A 133 -9.13 -0.83 10.17
CA GLN A 133 -9.88 0.32 9.65
C GLN A 133 -9.77 1.55 10.56
N ASP A 134 -9.86 1.37 11.88
CA ASP A 134 -9.82 2.48 12.83
C ASP A 134 -8.43 3.10 12.93
N VAL A 135 -7.38 2.27 12.83
CA VAL A 135 -5.99 2.74 12.72
C VAL A 135 -5.78 3.57 11.45
N ILE A 136 -6.24 3.09 10.29
CA ILE A 136 -6.13 3.84 9.02
C ILE A 136 -6.94 5.15 9.06
N LYS A 137 -8.13 5.15 9.67
CA LYS A 137 -8.91 6.38 9.90
C LYS A 137 -8.17 7.36 10.80
N THR A 138 -7.45 6.86 11.80
CA THR A 138 -6.62 7.68 12.70
C THR A 138 -5.51 8.37 11.93
N TYR A 139 -4.77 7.66 11.07
CA TYR A 139 -3.73 8.28 10.22
C TYR A 139 -4.30 9.42 9.37
N ARG A 140 -5.49 9.20 8.78
CA ARG A 140 -6.16 10.20 7.94
C ARG A 140 -6.66 11.42 8.70
N SER A 141 -6.99 11.29 9.99
CA SER A 141 -7.47 12.42 10.79
C SER A 141 -6.35 13.40 11.15
N HIS A 142 -5.10 12.95 11.08
CA HIS A 142 -3.90 13.73 11.36
C HIS A 142 -3.39 14.58 10.18
N VAL A 143 -3.91 14.36 8.97
CA VAL A 143 -3.47 15.04 7.75
C VAL A 143 -4.54 15.97 7.16
N LYS A 144 -4.11 17.10 6.60
CA LYS A 144 -5.00 18.07 5.94
C LYS A 144 -5.33 17.68 4.50
N ILE A 145 -4.42 16.99 3.83
CA ILE A 145 -4.58 16.49 2.47
C ILE A 145 -4.84 14.99 2.57
N PRO A 146 -5.85 14.44 1.87
CA PRO A 146 -6.11 13.01 1.87
C PRO A 146 -4.85 12.21 1.52
N MET A 147 -4.38 11.37 2.45
CA MET A 147 -3.16 10.61 2.26
C MET A 147 -3.35 9.38 1.36
N ILE A 148 -2.28 9.04 0.64
CA ILE A 148 -2.10 7.73 0.04
C ILE A 148 -1.90 6.71 1.17
N ILE A 149 -2.68 5.64 1.15
CA ILE A 149 -2.43 4.44 1.95
C ILE A 149 -2.21 3.32 0.95
N ALA A 150 -0.99 2.82 0.90
CA ALA A 150 -0.54 1.81 -0.03
C ALA A 150 -0.30 0.48 0.69
N VAL A 151 -0.50 -0.61 -0.05
CA VAL A 151 -0.12 -1.97 0.34
C VAL A 151 0.56 -2.65 -0.84
N GLU A 152 1.36 -3.67 -0.59
CA GLU A 152 1.98 -4.50 -1.63
C GLU A 152 1.36 -5.89 -1.60
N GLU A 153 0.14 -6.01 -2.14
CA GLU A 153 -0.61 -7.26 -2.22
C GLU A 153 -0.58 -7.77 -3.68
N GLU A 154 0.54 -8.33 -4.12
CA GLU A 154 0.69 -8.92 -5.46
C GLU A 154 -0.02 -10.28 -5.55
N GLY A 155 0.08 -11.08 -4.49
CA GLY A 155 -0.21 -12.51 -4.50
C GLY A 155 1.07 -13.36 -4.54
N GLY A 156 0.95 -14.66 -4.30
CA GLY A 156 2.09 -15.55 -4.15
C GLY A 156 2.92 -15.19 -2.92
N ASP A 157 4.23 -15.02 -3.10
CA ASP A 157 5.16 -14.72 -2.00
C ASP A 157 5.10 -13.26 -1.50
N VAL A 158 4.42 -12.37 -2.23
CA VAL A 158 4.29 -10.95 -1.85
C VAL A 158 2.84 -10.65 -1.50
N VAL A 159 2.54 -10.87 -0.23
CA VAL A 159 1.25 -10.65 0.41
C VAL A 159 1.46 -10.00 1.78
N GLN A 160 0.59 -9.06 2.16
CA GLN A 160 0.63 -8.38 3.46
C GLN A 160 -0.57 -8.78 4.32
N PHE A 161 -1.79 -8.72 3.78
CA PHE A 161 -3.01 -8.96 4.57
C PHE A 161 -3.67 -10.33 4.30
N SER A 162 -3.55 -10.89 3.09
CA SER A 162 -4.27 -12.13 2.75
C SER A 162 -3.86 -13.40 3.55
N PRO A 163 -2.69 -13.49 4.21
CA PRO A 163 -2.41 -14.58 5.15
C PRO A 163 -3.32 -14.63 6.38
N TYR A 164 -3.92 -13.49 6.76
CA TYR A 164 -4.72 -13.35 7.98
C TYR A 164 -6.21 -13.63 7.70
N LYS A 165 -6.79 -14.56 8.45
CA LYS A 165 -8.13 -15.11 8.20
C LYS A 165 -9.29 -14.13 8.36
N ALA A 166 -9.08 -13.02 9.05
CA ALA A 166 -10.10 -11.98 9.18
C ALA A 166 -10.28 -11.16 7.90
N TYR A 167 -9.29 -11.16 7.00
CA TYR A 167 -9.38 -10.43 5.72
C TYR A 167 -9.62 -11.38 4.55
N CYS A 168 -9.00 -12.56 4.53
CA CYS A 168 -9.12 -13.52 3.42
C CYS A 168 -9.25 -14.97 3.90
N SER A 169 -9.99 -15.79 3.17
CA SER A 169 -10.09 -17.23 3.44
C SER A 169 -8.77 -17.97 3.17
N SER A 170 -7.96 -17.47 2.24
CA SER A 170 -6.62 -17.94 1.91
C SER A 170 -5.78 -16.79 1.34
N PRO A 171 -4.43 -16.89 1.39
CA PRO A 171 -3.56 -15.98 0.65
C PRO A 171 -3.92 -15.92 -0.83
N PHE A 172 -3.70 -14.77 -1.45
CA PHE A 172 -3.90 -14.65 -2.90
C PHE A 172 -2.85 -15.44 -3.69
N PRO A 173 -3.24 -16.13 -4.77
CA PRO A 173 -2.31 -16.86 -5.62
C PRO A 173 -1.36 -15.93 -6.38
N SER A 174 -0.24 -16.48 -6.84
CA SER A 174 0.71 -15.79 -7.71
C SER A 174 0.11 -15.50 -9.09
N ALA A 175 0.71 -14.56 -9.83
CA ALA A 175 0.29 -14.26 -11.21
C ALA A 175 0.33 -15.51 -12.12
N ARG A 176 1.33 -16.38 -11.96
CA ARG A 176 1.45 -17.62 -12.73
C ARG A 176 0.35 -18.62 -12.45
N GLU A 177 -0.01 -18.78 -11.17
CA GLU A 177 -1.10 -19.67 -10.78
C GLU A 177 -2.43 -19.18 -11.36
N LEU A 178 -2.69 -17.87 -11.29
CA LEU A 178 -3.90 -17.24 -11.86
C LEU A 178 -3.98 -17.43 -13.38
N LEU A 179 -2.87 -17.26 -14.09
CA LEU A 179 -2.82 -17.35 -15.54
C LEU A 179 -3.16 -18.75 -16.09
N SER A 180 -3.16 -19.79 -15.26
CA SER A 180 -3.72 -21.10 -15.63
C SER A 180 -5.22 -21.04 -15.96
N GLY A 181 -5.95 -20.05 -15.39
CA GLY A 181 -7.33 -19.72 -15.71
C GLY A 181 -7.49 -18.57 -16.73
N GLY A 182 -6.38 -18.09 -17.31
CA GLY A 182 -6.38 -16.98 -18.28
C GLY A 182 -6.58 -15.59 -17.65
N LEU A 183 -6.75 -14.58 -18.50
CA LEU A 183 -6.91 -13.19 -18.07
C LEU A 183 -8.21 -12.94 -17.29
N GLU A 184 -9.24 -13.76 -17.49
CA GLU A 184 -10.48 -13.68 -16.72
C GLU A 184 -10.23 -13.97 -15.24
N ALA A 185 -9.47 -15.03 -14.92
CA ALA A 185 -9.09 -15.33 -13.53
C ALA A 185 -8.22 -14.22 -12.91
N VAL A 186 -7.35 -13.58 -13.71
CA VAL A 186 -6.56 -12.42 -13.27
C VAL A 186 -7.46 -11.23 -12.94
N ALA A 187 -8.47 -10.95 -13.77
CA ALA A 187 -9.42 -9.86 -13.54
C ALA A 187 -10.26 -10.11 -12.28
N GLU A 188 -10.80 -11.33 -12.11
CA GLU A 188 -11.59 -11.71 -10.92
C GLU A 188 -10.79 -11.60 -9.62
N ASP A 189 -9.53 -12.02 -9.64
CA ASP A 189 -8.60 -11.88 -8.53
C ASP A 189 -8.31 -10.40 -8.22
N ALA A 190 -8.00 -9.59 -9.23
CA ALA A 190 -7.74 -8.15 -9.06
C ALA A 190 -8.97 -7.41 -8.50
N VAL A 191 -10.18 -7.73 -8.97
CA VAL A 191 -11.45 -7.20 -8.44
C VAL A 191 -11.65 -7.61 -6.97
N SER A 192 -11.37 -8.88 -6.63
CA SER A 192 -11.48 -9.39 -5.26
C SER A 192 -10.50 -8.70 -4.32
N LYS A 193 -9.23 -8.56 -4.73
CA LYS A 193 -8.20 -7.79 -4.02
C LYS A 193 -8.67 -6.34 -3.82
N ALA A 194 -9.13 -5.69 -4.88
CA ALA A 194 -9.56 -4.29 -4.85
C ALA A 194 -10.66 -4.04 -3.81
N LYS A 195 -11.65 -4.95 -3.74
CA LYS A 195 -12.74 -4.87 -2.76
C LYS A 195 -12.22 -4.87 -1.33
N ILE A 196 -11.32 -5.79 -0.99
CA ILE A 196 -10.79 -5.94 0.37
C ILE A 196 -9.86 -4.77 0.72
N ILE A 197 -8.98 -4.37 -0.20
CA ILE A 197 -8.11 -3.18 -0.06
C ILE A 197 -8.96 -1.94 0.23
N LYS A 198 -10.04 -1.74 -0.53
CA LYS A 198 -10.97 -0.63 -0.33
C LYS A 198 -11.71 -0.72 1.00
N GLU A 199 -12.14 -1.92 1.40
CA GLU A 199 -12.82 -2.16 2.68
C GLU A 199 -11.91 -1.86 3.88
N LEU A 200 -10.61 -2.17 3.78
CA LEU A 200 -9.61 -1.78 4.78
C LEU A 200 -9.40 -0.26 4.84
N GLY A 201 -9.85 0.49 3.82
CA GLY A 201 -9.62 1.92 3.68
C GLY A 201 -8.31 2.26 2.98
N ILE A 202 -7.66 1.29 2.33
CA ILE A 202 -6.44 1.46 1.52
C ILE A 202 -6.87 1.93 0.12
N ASN A 203 -6.04 2.74 -0.56
CA ASN A 203 -6.39 3.32 -1.87
C ASN A 203 -5.36 3.08 -2.99
N VAL A 204 -4.18 2.54 -2.66
CA VAL A 204 -3.16 2.17 -3.64
C VAL A 204 -2.74 0.72 -3.41
N ASN A 205 -2.69 -0.09 -4.48
CA ASN A 205 -1.94 -1.34 -4.47
C ASN A 205 -0.64 -1.14 -5.25
N LEU A 206 0.49 -1.49 -4.65
CA LEU A 206 1.79 -1.45 -5.29
C LEU A 206 1.94 -2.67 -6.22
N ALA A 207 1.06 -2.82 -7.20
CA ALA A 207 1.00 -3.92 -8.16
C ALA A 207 0.36 -3.39 -9.47
N PRO A 208 0.58 -4.02 -10.64
CA PRO A 208 1.26 -5.30 -10.89
C PRO A 208 2.78 -5.20 -11.08
N LEU A 209 3.45 -6.35 -10.93
CA LEU A 209 4.81 -6.54 -11.43
C LEU A 209 4.79 -6.63 -12.96
N CYS A 210 5.65 -5.85 -13.62
CA CYS A 210 5.70 -5.67 -15.08
C CYS A 210 6.89 -6.41 -15.73
N ASP A 211 7.65 -7.17 -14.95
CA ASP A 211 8.89 -7.82 -15.38
C ASP A 211 8.67 -9.06 -16.26
N VAL A 212 9.44 -9.15 -17.34
CA VAL A 212 9.64 -10.39 -18.11
C VAL A 212 10.90 -11.09 -17.62
N SER A 213 10.72 -12.17 -16.86
CA SER A 213 11.78 -12.80 -16.08
C SER A 213 12.03 -14.25 -16.51
N ALA A 214 13.30 -14.62 -16.72
CA ALA A 214 13.70 -15.98 -17.06
C ALA A 214 13.74 -16.91 -15.83
N VAL A 215 13.62 -18.22 -16.07
CA VAL A 215 13.71 -19.27 -15.04
C VAL A 215 14.98 -19.09 -14.21
N GLY A 216 14.82 -19.04 -12.89
CA GLY A 216 15.94 -18.92 -11.94
C GLY A 216 16.36 -17.48 -11.61
N SER A 217 15.72 -16.47 -12.20
CA SER A 217 15.87 -15.07 -11.74
C SER A 217 15.10 -14.83 -10.43
N GLU A 218 15.50 -13.84 -9.64
CA GLU A 218 14.91 -13.54 -8.33
C GLU A 218 13.43 -13.13 -8.41
N LEU A 219 13.00 -12.55 -9.53
CA LEU A 219 11.61 -12.16 -9.74
C LEU A 219 10.79 -13.23 -10.47
N TYR A 220 11.37 -14.39 -10.80
CA TYR A 220 10.72 -15.38 -11.65
C TYR A 220 9.35 -15.80 -11.09
N ASP A 221 9.28 -16.16 -9.81
CA ASP A 221 8.04 -16.66 -9.18
C ASP A 221 6.99 -15.57 -8.94
N ARG A 222 7.41 -14.30 -8.89
CA ARG A 222 6.52 -13.14 -8.81
C ARG A 222 5.99 -12.70 -10.18
N ALA A 223 6.80 -12.83 -11.22
CA ALA A 223 6.46 -12.41 -12.57
C ALA A 223 5.37 -13.30 -13.18
N ALA A 224 4.61 -12.74 -14.12
CA ALA A 224 3.55 -13.44 -14.85
C ALA A 224 4.06 -14.67 -15.62
N GLY A 225 5.35 -14.70 -15.99
CA GLY A 225 5.95 -15.79 -16.77
C GLY A 225 5.53 -15.80 -18.24
N LEU A 226 5.08 -14.64 -18.76
CA LEU A 226 4.69 -14.42 -20.13
C LEU A 226 5.79 -13.66 -20.90
N ASP A 227 5.66 -13.60 -22.22
CA ASP A 227 6.45 -12.69 -23.06
C ASP A 227 5.93 -11.24 -22.95
N THR A 228 6.50 -10.33 -23.74
CA THR A 228 6.13 -8.92 -23.75
C THR A 228 4.64 -8.69 -24.04
N GLU A 229 4.06 -9.39 -25.02
CA GLU A 229 2.65 -9.20 -25.41
C GLU A 229 1.70 -9.75 -24.34
N GLY A 230 1.99 -10.94 -23.82
CA GLY A 230 1.22 -11.54 -22.73
C GLY A 230 1.31 -10.72 -21.45
N THR A 231 2.50 -10.24 -21.09
CA THR A 231 2.71 -9.39 -19.91
C THR A 231 2.02 -8.04 -20.08
N SER A 232 2.04 -7.45 -21.27
CA SER A 232 1.29 -6.21 -21.57
C SER A 232 -0.22 -6.41 -21.35
N SER A 233 -0.77 -7.52 -21.81
CA SER A 233 -2.19 -7.86 -21.63
C SER A 233 -2.54 -8.09 -20.16
N TYR A 234 -1.69 -8.82 -19.43
CA TYR A 234 -1.82 -9.03 -17.99
C TYR A 234 -1.80 -7.72 -17.21
N VAL A 235 -0.81 -6.85 -17.46
CA VAL A 235 -0.67 -5.56 -16.79
C VAL A 235 -1.88 -4.66 -17.06
N ALA A 236 -2.32 -4.57 -18.32
CA ALA A 236 -3.49 -3.77 -18.69
C ALA A 236 -4.77 -4.25 -17.97
N GLU A 237 -4.98 -5.57 -17.88
CA GLU A 237 -6.16 -6.13 -17.22
C GLU A 237 -6.15 -5.89 -15.71
N VAL A 238 -5.00 -6.07 -15.05
CA VAL A 238 -4.86 -5.79 -13.61
C VAL A 238 -5.09 -4.30 -13.31
N VAL A 239 -4.46 -3.42 -14.08
CA VAL A 239 -4.61 -1.96 -13.91
C VAL A 239 -6.07 -1.55 -14.08
N LYS A 240 -6.70 -1.98 -15.18
CA LYS A 240 -8.11 -1.67 -15.46
C LYS A 240 -9.03 -2.18 -14.35
N SER A 241 -8.78 -3.38 -13.85
CA SER A 241 -9.54 -3.98 -12.75
C SER A 241 -9.41 -3.17 -11.46
N TYR A 242 -8.19 -2.76 -11.08
CA TYR A 242 -8.01 -1.90 -9.90
C TYR A 242 -8.67 -0.53 -10.08
N GLN A 243 -8.44 0.13 -11.22
CA GLN A 243 -8.96 1.48 -11.43
C GLN A 243 -10.49 1.53 -11.48
N ASN A 244 -11.14 0.54 -12.11
CA ASN A 244 -12.60 0.44 -12.13
C ASN A 244 -13.21 0.18 -10.75
N ASN A 245 -12.42 -0.28 -9.78
CA ASN A 245 -12.85 -0.54 -8.41
C ASN A 245 -12.40 0.55 -7.42
N GLY A 246 -11.73 1.59 -7.91
CA GLY A 246 -11.29 2.74 -7.12
C GLY A 246 -10.03 2.48 -6.30
N ILE A 247 -9.16 1.59 -6.78
CA ILE A 247 -7.81 1.37 -6.26
C ILE A 247 -6.81 1.77 -7.34
N ASP A 248 -5.84 2.61 -6.98
CA ASP A 248 -4.76 2.97 -7.91
C ASP A 248 -3.72 1.84 -7.97
N ALA A 249 -3.36 1.45 -9.20
CA ALA A 249 -2.29 0.50 -9.48
C ALA A 249 -0.94 1.22 -9.67
N VAL A 250 0.15 0.53 -9.34
CA VAL A 250 1.52 1.03 -9.54
C VAL A 250 2.31 0.04 -10.37
N LEU A 251 2.69 0.47 -11.58
CA LEU A 251 3.53 -0.33 -12.48
C LEU A 251 4.94 -0.43 -11.89
N LYS A 252 5.51 -1.62 -11.77
CA LYS A 252 6.84 -1.79 -11.19
C LYS A 252 7.66 -2.91 -11.85
N TYR A 253 8.99 -2.81 -11.92
CA TYR A 253 9.84 -1.64 -11.62
C TYR A 253 10.49 -1.12 -12.90
N LEU A 254 10.20 0.09 -13.36
CA LEU A 254 10.72 0.60 -14.63
C LEU A 254 12.26 0.70 -14.65
N PRO A 255 12.96 0.28 -15.74
CA PRO A 255 12.42 -0.32 -16.97
C PRO A 255 12.11 -1.82 -16.85
N GLY A 256 12.43 -2.46 -15.74
CA GLY A 256 12.33 -3.90 -15.51
C GLY A 256 13.67 -4.38 -14.96
N TYR A 257 13.65 -5.17 -13.89
CA TYR A 257 14.79 -5.96 -13.44
C TYR A 257 15.09 -7.11 -14.38
N ALA A 258 14.08 -7.68 -15.06
CA ALA A 258 14.24 -8.86 -15.89
C ALA A 258 15.00 -9.97 -15.13
N ASN A 259 16.25 -10.25 -15.52
CA ASN A 259 17.10 -11.28 -14.88
C ASN A 259 18.09 -10.73 -13.84
N ASN A 260 18.08 -9.41 -13.59
CA ASN A 260 18.99 -8.76 -12.65
C ASN A 260 18.52 -8.95 -11.21
N MET A 261 19.47 -9.02 -10.27
CA MET A 261 19.17 -9.14 -8.85
C MET A 261 18.53 -7.87 -8.29
N ILE A 262 17.54 -8.04 -7.42
CA ILE A 262 16.95 -6.99 -6.59
C ILE A 262 17.60 -7.04 -5.20
N SER A 263 18.77 -6.39 -5.08
CA SER A 263 19.52 -6.35 -3.82
C SER A 263 19.36 -5.01 -3.10
N ASN A 264 19.09 -5.08 -1.79
CA ASN A 264 19.13 -3.91 -0.91
C ASN A 264 20.56 -3.50 -0.49
N GLN A 265 21.57 -4.28 -0.88
CA GLN A 265 22.97 -4.08 -0.47
C GLN A 265 23.87 -3.61 -1.62
N THR A 266 23.53 -3.98 -2.85
CA THR A 266 24.36 -3.73 -4.04
C THR A 266 23.48 -3.36 -5.22
N LEU A 267 23.87 -2.33 -5.98
CA LEU A 267 23.19 -2.00 -7.23
C LEU A 267 23.53 -3.04 -8.31
N SER A 268 22.50 -3.56 -8.97
CA SER A 268 22.66 -4.39 -10.16
C SER A 268 22.75 -3.52 -11.41
N THR A 269 23.41 -4.03 -12.45
CA THR A 269 23.55 -3.34 -13.74
C THR A 269 22.84 -4.12 -14.82
N ASP A 270 21.87 -3.51 -15.49
CA ASP A 270 21.29 -4.03 -16.71
C ASP A 270 22.13 -3.56 -17.90
N THR A 271 22.66 -4.50 -18.68
CA THR A 271 23.54 -4.21 -19.82
C THR A 271 22.83 -4.21 -21.16
N ARG A 272 21.51 -4.46 -21.18
CA ARG A 272 20.69 -4.38 -22.38
C ARG A 272 20.79 -3.00 -23.03
N SER A 273 20.84 -3.01 -24.35
CA SER A 273 20.76 -1.80 -25.18
C SER A 273 19.41 -1.13 -25.04
N LEU A 274 19.35 0.17 -25.39
CA LEU A 274 18.08 0.90 -25.36
C LEU A 274 17.02 0.24 -26.25
N GLN A 275 17.43 -0.25 -27.43
CA GLN A 275 16.54 -0.96 -28.36
C GLN A 275 15.96 -2.24 -27.77
N GLU A 276 16.72 -2.98 -26.96
CA GLU A 276 16.20 -4.17 -26.28
C GLU A 276 15.18 -3.79 -25.20
N LEU A 277 15.42 -2.71 -24.45
CA LEU A 277 14.46 -2.20 -23.45
C LEU A 277 13.18 -1.71 -24.13
N GLU A 278 13.30 -0.98 -25.24
CA GLU A 278 12.17 -0.52 -26.07
C GLU A 278 11.36 -1.67 -26.66
N ALA A 279 12.03 -2.76 -27.03
CA ALA A 279 11.36 -3.91 -27.63
C ALA A 279 10.67 -4.80 -26.59
N VAL A 280 11.26 -4.94 -25.40
CA VAL A 280 10.79 -5.91 -24.40
C VAL A 280 9.94 -5.26 -23.32
N ASP A 281 10.43 -4.19 -22.70
CA ASP A 281 9.84 -3.70 -21.46
C ASP A 281 8.89 -2.51 -21.68
N ILE A 282 9.29 -1.53 -22.49
CA ILE A 282 8.51 -0.29 -22.70
C ILE A 282 7.04 -0.56 -23.12
N PRO A 283 6.72 -1.51 -24.02
CA PRO A 283 5.34 -1.79 -24.41
C PRO A 283 4.45 -2.20 -23.23
N ILE A 284 5.02 -2.87 -22.21
CA ILE A 284 4.30 -3.32 -21.03
C ILE A 284 3.88 -2.11 -20.17
N TYR A 285 4.78 -1.14 -19.99
CA TYR A 285 4.47 0.07 -19.25
C TYR A 285 3.48 0.95 -20.03
N THR A 286 3.63 1.07 -21.35
CA THR A 286 2.64 1.75 -22.21
C THR A 286 1.26 1.14 -22.05
N ALA A 287 1.13 -0.19 -22.09
CA ALA A 287 -0.16 -0.87 -21.91
C ALA A 287 -0.78 -0.57 -20.54
N GLY A 288 0.03 -0.53 -19.47
CA GLY A 288 -0.44 -0.14 -18.14
C GLY A 288 -0.88 1.32 -18.04
N ILE A 289 -0.14 2.24 -18.65
CA ILE A 289 -0.50 3.67 -18.71
C ILE A 289 -1.81 3.86 -19.48
N ASP A 290 -1.93 3.23 -20.65
CA ASP A 290 -3.14 3.30 -21.49
C ASP A 290 -4.36 2.68 -20.79
N ALA A 291 -4.15 1.69 -19.93
CA ALA A 291 -5.19 1.11 -19.06
C ALA A 291 -5.57 2.02 -17.86
N GLY A 292 -4.83 3.11 -17.63
CA GLY A 292 -5.14 4.12 -16.62
C GLY A 292 -4.23 4.13 -15.41
N ALA A 293 -3.08 3.45 -15.43
CA ALA A 293 -2.11 3.54 -14.34
C ALA A 293 -1.59 4.98 -14.20
N ARG A 294 -1.55 5.48 -12.96
CA ARG A 294 -1.15 6.87 -12.66
C ARG A 294 0.24 6.97 -12.04
N CYS A 295 0.82 5.82 -11.69
CA CYS A 295 2.04 5.69 -10.92
C CYS A 295 2.93 4.61 -11.52
N ILE A 296 4.22 4.93 -11.59
CA ILE A 296 5.28 3.99 -11.98
C ILE A 296 6.34 4.01 -10.88
N MET A 297 6.74 2.83 -10.42
CA MET A 297 7.84 2.67 -9.50
C MET A 297 9.14 2.45 -10.27
N MET A 298 10.13 3.30 -10.02
CA MET A 298 11.43 3.22 -10.68
C MET A 298 12.33 2.18 -10.00
N SER A 299 13.04 1.39 -10.80
CA SER A 299 14.06 0.46 -10.31
C SER A 299 15.30 1.19 -9.75
N HIS A 300 16.10 0.47 -8.99
CA HIS A 300 17.44 0.90 -8.53
C HIS A 300 18.56 0.29 -9.38
N LEU A 301 18.30 0.01 -10.66
CA LEU A 301 19.31 -0.52 -11.58
C LEU A 301 20.19 0.59 -12.12
N ILE A 302 21.48 0.31 -12.30
CA ILE A 302 22.30 1.05 -13.26
C ILE A 302 21.96 0.50 -14.65
N VAL A 303 21.56 1.37 -15.57
CA VAL A 303 21.23 1.00 -16.95
C VAL A 303 22.08 1.88 -17.86
N PRO A 304 23.29 1.46 -18.27
CA PRO A 304 24.23 2.34 -18.97
C PRO A 304 23.71 2.91 -20.29
N SER A 305 22.75 2.22 -20.92
CA SER A 305 22.04 2.69 -22.11
C SER A 305 21.09 3.87 -21.84
N LEU A 306 20.69 4.11 -20.58
CA LEU A 306 19.93 5.29 -20.13
C LEU A 306 20.83 6.31 -19.42
N ASP A 307 21.59 5.84 -18.42
CA ASP A 307 22.54 6.64 -17.64
C ASP A 307 23.62 5.76 -17.02
N LYS A 308 24.86 5.97 -17.47
CA LYS A 308 26.02 5.19 -17.00
C LYS A 308 26.46 5.50 -15.56
N ASN A 309 26.02 6.62 -14.98
CA ASN A 309 26.55 7.11 -13.71
C ASN A 309 25.56 7.03 -12.56
N LYS A 310 24.27 6.89 -12.84
CA LYS A 310 23.21 6.95 -11.82
C LYS A 310 22.23 5.80 -11.99
N PRO A 311 21.68 5.28 -10.89
CA PRO A 311 20.57 4.35 -10.98
C PRO A 311 19.35 5.05 -11.57
N VAL A 312 18.48 4.27 -12.20
CA VAL A 312 17.25 4.74 -12.87
C VAL A 312 16.43 5.67 -11.95
N SER A 313 16.23 5.29 -10.68
CA SER A 313 15.53 6.11 -9.67
C SER A 313 16.16 7.48 -9.36
N LEU A 314 17.40 7.74 -9.77
CA LEU A 314 18.10 9.02 -9.55
C LEU A 314 18.53 9.68 -10.87
N SER A 315 18.21 9.08 -12.02
CA SER A 315 18.63 9.55 -13.33
C SER A 315 17.56 10.43 -13.96
N LYS A 316 17.84 11.73 -14.11
CA LYS A 316 16.98 12.64 -14.88
C LYS A 316 16.74 12.14 -16.31
N ALA A 317 17.75 11.52 -16.92
CA ALA A 317 17.63 10.98 -18.28
C ALA A 317 16.58 9.88 -18.34
N ALA A 318 16.58 8.94 -17.38
CA ALA A 318 15.57 7.90 -17.29
C ALA A 318 14.15 8.47 -17.10
N TYR A 319 13.96 9.45 -16.22
CA TYR A 319 12.64 10.09 -16.03
C TYR A 319 12.14 10.91 -17.22
N THR A 320 13.05 11.41 -18.06
CA THR A 320 12.66 12.19 -19.26
C THR A 320 12.42 11.29 -20.46
N TYR A 321 12.91 10.06 -20.40
CA TYR A 321 12.84 9.09 -21.48
C TYR A 321 11.48 8.41 -21.57
N VAL A 322 10.83 8.17 -20.42
CA VAL A 322 9.52 7.52 -20.30
C VAL A 322 8.43 8.56 -20.14
#